data_AF-A0A3D5YEU3-F1
#
_entry.id   AF-A0A3D5YEU3-F1
#
_cell.length_a   1.000
_cell.length_b   1.000
_cell.length_c   1.000
_cell.angle_alpha   90.00
_cell.angle_beta   90.00
_cell.angle_gamma   90.00
#
_symmetry.space_group_name_H-M   'P 1'
#
loop_
_entity.id
_entity.type
_entity.pdbx_description
1 polymer ?
#
loop_
_entity_poly.entity_id
_entity_poly.type
_entity_poly.pdbx_seq_one_letter_code
_entity_poly.pdbx_strand_id
1 'polypeptide(L)' 'MTQGVDRIKQLFEVRSPSLPAIVAPFDGKVSLYEHNKLKYIRVLSDYQKKTYVVKADYEVTVKKGMELLK' A
#
# COMPACT_ATOMS: atom_id res chain seq x y z
N MET A 1 -0.18 -17.23 -1.10
CA MET A 1 -1.14 -16.50 -1.95
C MET A 1 -2.29 -17.46 -2.24
N THR A 2 -3.52 -17.15 -1.83
CA THR A 2 -4.68 -18.02 -2.07
C THR A 2 -5.12 -17.89 -3.52
N GLN A 3 -5.34 -19.01 -4.21
CA GLN A 3 -5.74 -19.07 -5.63
C GLN A 3 -6.98 -19.96 -5.80
N GLY A 4 -7.70 -19.79 -6.91
CA GLY A 4 -8.86 -20.63 -7.25
C GLY A 4 -10.04 -20.48 -6.29
N VAL A 5 -10.65 -21.60 -5.91
CA VAL A 5 -11.89 -21.63 -5.11
C VAL A 5 -11.72 -21.00 -3.73
N ASP A 6 -10.56 -21.15 -3.11
CA ASP A 6 -10.28 -20.55 -1.80
C ASP A 6 -10.25 -19.02 -1.88
N ARG A 7 -9.81 -18.44 -3.00
CA ARG A 7 -9.88 -16.99 -3.22
C ARG A 7 -11.31 -16.51 -3.37
N ILE A 8 -12.16 -17.29 -4.04
CA ILE A 8 -13.59 -16.99 -4.21
C ILE A 8 -14.27 -16.96 -2.85
N LYS A 9 -14.14 -18.02 -2.05
CA LYS A 9 -14.71 -18.08 -0.69
C LYS A 9 -14.26 -16.88 0.16
N GLN A 10 -12.97 -16.58 0.12
CA GLN A 10 -12.40 -15.47 0.86
C GLN A 10 -13.01 -14.10 0.50
N LEU A 11 -13.29 -13.86 -0.79
CA LEU A 11 -13.96 -12.64 -1.26
C LEU A 11 -15.44 -12.59 -0.84
N PHE A 12 -16.16 -13.71 -0.95
CA PHE A 12 -17.58 -13.80 -0.58
C PHE A 12 -17.80 -13.67 0.94
N GLU A 13 -16.87 -14.16 1.75
CA GLU A 13 -16.92 -14.07 3.23
C GLU A 13 -16.30 -12.78 3.79
N VAL A 14 -15.82 -11.85 2.94
CA VAL A 14 -15.16 -10.60 3.34
C VAL A 14 -13.97 -10.86 4.30
N ARG A 15 -13.22 -11.95 4.06
CA ARG A 15 -12.06 -12.31 4.88
C ARG A 15 -10.81 -11.58 4.41
N SER A 16 -10.06 -11.02 5.37
CA SER A 16 -8.78 -10.38 5.09
C SER A 16 -7.77 -11.35 4.45
N PRO A 17 -7.08 -10.97 3.38
CA PRO A 17 -6.05 -11.79 2.76
C PRO A 17 -4.84 -11.98 3.65
N SER A 18 -4.12 -13.08 3.42
CA SER A 18 -2.86 -13.39 4.10
C SER A 18 -1.76 -12.36 3.84
N LEU A 19 -1.82 -11.68 2.69
CA LEU A 19 -0.93 -10.56 2.34
C LEU A 19 -1.80 -9.37 1.88
N PRO A 20 -2.27 -8.52 2.81
CA PRO A 20 -3.06 -7.35 2.45
C PRO A 20 -2.19 -6.24 1.87
N ALA A 21 -2.67 -5.59 0.81
CA ALA A 21 -2.05 -4.40 0.28
C ALA A 21 -2.27 -3.21 1.24
N ILE A 22 -1.26 -2.36 1.38
CA ILE A 22 -1.39 -1.11 2.14
C ILE A 22 -2.00 -0.07 1.21
N VAL A 23 -3.22 0.38 1.54
CA VAL A 23 -3.95 1.39 0.77
C VAL A 23 -3.90 2.74 1.50
N ALA A 24 -3.64 3.81 0.76
CA ALA A 24 -3.71 5.17 1.29
C ALA A 24 -5.19 5.59 1.43
N PRO A 25 -5.62 6.14 2.58
CA PRO A 25 -7.03 6.49 2.81
C PRO A 25 -7.44 7.83 2.16
N PHE A 26 -6.46 8.61 1.70
CA PHE A 26 -6.64 9.95 1.14
C PHE A 26 -5.76 10.16 -0.09
N ASP A 27 -6.17 11.14 -0.90
CA ASP A 27 -5.48 11.60 -2.10
C ASP A 27 -4.27 12.47 -1.78
N GLY A 28 -3.23 12.35 -2.60
CA GLY A 28 -2.04 13.18 -2.42
C GLY A 28 -0.83 12.72 -3.21
N LYS A 29 0.27 13.44 -3.01
CA LYS A 29 1.55 13.22 -3.69
C LYS A 29 2.40 12.19 -2.97
N VAL A 30 2.85 11.19 -3.70
CA VAL A 30 3.71 10.12 -3.16
C VAL A 30 5.18 10.56 -3.13
N SER A 31 5.77 10.50 -1.94
CA SER A 31 7.22 10.67 -1.70
C SER A 31 7.81 9.35 -1.20
N LEU A 32 8.73 8.77 -1.95
CA LEU A 32 9.46 7.57 -1.53
C LEU A 32 10.83 7.96 -0.97
N TYR A 33 11.20 7.37 0.16
CA TYR A 33 12.55 7.48 0.73
C TYR A 33 13.00 6.14 1.28
N GLU A 34 14.29 5.86 1.20
CA GLU A 34 14.88 4.63 1.72
C GLU A 34 15.81 4.99 2.88
N HIS A 35 15.65 4.30 4.01
CA HIS A 35 16.46 4.53 5.19
C HIS A 35 16.73 3.21 5.89
N ASN A 36 18.00 2.90 6.17
CA ASN A 36 18.43 1.65 6.83
C ASN A 36 17.83 0.38 6.19
N LYS A 37 17.89 0.26 4.84
CA LYS A 37 17.35 -0.87 4.05
C LYS A 37 15.83 -1.06 4.11
N LEU A 38 15.09 -0.16 4.77
CA LEU A 38 13.63 -0.13 4.77
C LEU A 38 13.15 0.95 3.81
N LYS A 39 12.19 0.60 2.95
CA LYS A 39 11.54 1.55 2.05
C LYS A 39 10.40 2.22 2.81
N TYR A 40 10.31 3.53 2.73
CA TYR A 40 9.23 4.30 3.33
C TYR A 40 8.47 5.04 2.23
N ILE A 41 7.15 4.95 2.29
CA ILE A 41 6.23 5.66 1.41
C ILE A 41 5.53 6.71 2.23
N ARG A 42 5.69 7.97 1.85
CA ARG A 42 5.03 9.11 2.48
C ARG A 42 4.03 9.70 1.52
N VAL A 43 2.76 9.76 1.93
CA VAL A 43 1.72 10.42 1.17
C VAL A 43 1.50 11.80 1.80
N LEU A 44 1.75 12.84 1.00
CA LEU A 44 1.45 14.23 1.37
C LEU A 44 0.15 14.66 0.70
N SER A 45 -0.85 14.98 1.50
CA SER A 45 -2.04 15.72 1.10
C SER A 45 -1.97 17.13 1.68
N ASP A 46 -2.68 18.09 1.11
CA ASP A 46 -2.66 19.50 1.56
C ASP A 46 -3.08 19.64 3.04
N TYR A 47 -3.88 18.69 3.54
CA TYR A 47 -4.40 18.70 4.91
C TYR A 47 -3.77 17.66 5.84
N GLN A 48 -3.19 16.57 5.32
CA GLN A 48 -2.68 15.45 6.12
C GLN A 48 -1.42 14.81 5.53
N LYS A 49 -0.52 14.40 6.44
CA LYS A 49 0.72 13.69 6.11
C LYS A 49 0.74 12.35 6.81
N LYS A 50 0.91 11.26 6.05
CA LYS A 50 1.02 9.91 6.61
C LYS A 50 2.22 9.17 6.02
N THR A 51 2.97 8.52 6.91
CA THR A 51 4.15 7.75 6.58
C THR A 51 3.84 6.26 6.75
N TYR A 52 4.10 5.50 5.70
CA TYR A 52 3.97 4.05 5.66
C TYR A 52 5.36 3.42 5.60
N VAL A 53 5.59 2.43 6.46
CA VAL A 53 6.81 1.62 6.43
C VAL A 53 6.54 0.41 5.56
N VAL A 54 7.31 0.26 4.48
CA VAL A 54 7.24 -0.89 3.58
C VAL A 54 8.34 -1.86 3.97
N LYS A 55 7.93 -3.05 4.41
CA LYS A 55 8.87 -4.16 4.67
C LYS A 55 9.44 -4.66 3.34
N ALA A 56 10.64 -5.25 3.38
CA ALA A 56 11.36 -5.69 2.19
C ALA A 56 10.59 -6.67 1.29
N ASP A 57 9.65 -7.43 1.87
CA ASP A 57 8.84 -8.43 1.16
C ASP A 57 7.73 -7.82 0.28
N TYR A 58 7.54 -6.50 0.33
CA TYR A 58 6.51 -5.80 -0.45
C TYR A 58 7.13 -5.11 -1.66
N GLU A 59 6.57 -5.39 -2.83
CA GLU A 59 6.92 -4.68 -4.05
C GLU A 59 6.21 -3.32 -4.10
N VAL A 60 6.94 -2.28 -4.49
CA VAL A 60 6.41 -0.91 -4.54
C VAL A 60 6.04 -0.56 -5.97
N THR A 61 4.73 -0.49 -6.26
CA THR A 61 4.21 -0.17 -7.60
C THR A 61 4.10 1.34 -7.87
N VAL A 62 4.12 2.16 -6.82
CA VAL A 62 3.95 3.62 -6.94
C VAL A 62 5.27 4.31 -7.33
N LYS A 63 5.22 5.15 -8.36
CA LYS A 63 6.37 5.97 -8.80
C LYS A 63 6.45 7.26 -7.98
N LYS A 64 7.68 7.77 -7.78
CA LYS A 64 7.94 9.03 -7.07
C LYS A 64 7.25 10.19 -7.79
N GLY A 65 6.42 10.95 -7.06
CA GLY A 65 5.70 12.10 -7.60
C GLY A 65 4.36 11.78 -8.27
N MET A 66 3.93 10.51 -8.27
CA MET A 66 2.60 10.13 -8.71
C MET A 66 1.55 10.69 -7.75
N GLU A 67 0.47 11.23 -8.32
CA GLU A 67 -0.73 11.61 -7.57
C GLU A 67 -1.61 10.39 -7.38
N LEU A 68 -1.98 10.13 -6.12
CA LEU A 68 -2.98 9.14 -5.77
C LEU A 68 -4.35 9.81 -5.90
N LEU A 69 -5.17 9.26 -6.79
CA LEU A 69 -6.59 9.55 -6.93
C LEU A 69 -7.37 8.33 -6.42
N LYS A 70 -8.30 8.57 -5.50
CA LYS A 70 -9.12 7.57 -4.83
C LYS A 70 -10.32 7.14 -5.67
#